data_AF-A0A1Q7DCU9-F1
#
_entry.id   AF-A0A1Q7DCU9-F1
#
_cell.length_a   1.000
_cell.length_b   1.000
_cell.length_c   1.000
_cell.angle_alpha   90.00
_cell.angle_beta   90.00
_cell.angle_gamma   90.00
#
_symmetry.space_group_name_H-M   'P 1'
#
loop_
_entity.id
_entity.type
_entity.pdbx_description
1 polymer ?
#
loop_
_entity_poly.entity_id
_entity_poly.type
_entity_poly.pdbx_seq_one_letter_code
_entity_poly.pdbx_strand_id
1 'polypeptide(L)'
;MNDVAVHFARDRVGAEVAASALRAGRLHPRIVRDDANPWVGSGGAAIGRHVVLVPEVEEQRAREILEEPSLEESEDNPVLRLAVIVAIIVGLLLATPFVAQVCYGPR
;
A
#
# COMPACT_ATOMS: atom_id res chain seq x y z
N MET A 1 1.59 -22.91 -24.04
CA MET A 1 2.03 -22.32 -22.76
C MET A 1 0.87 -21.47 -22.28
N ASN A 2 0.25 -21.85 -21.17
CA ASN A 2 -0.86 -21.11 -20.58
C ASN A 2 -0.28 -20.10 -19.61
N ASP A 3 -0.60 -18.83 -19.82
CA ASP A 3 -0.28 -17.74 -18.92
C ASP A 3 -1.55 -17.38 -18.14
N VAL A 4 -1.44 -17.20 -16.83
CA VAL A 4 -2.54 -16.89 -15.92
C VAL A 4 -2.40 -15.48 -15.36
N ALA A 5 -3.51 -14.74 -15.28
CA ALA A 5 -3.55 -13.41 -14.70
C ALA A 5 -3.48 -13.49 -13.17
N VAL A 6 -2.43 -12.89 -12.60
CA VAL A 6 -2.20 -12.88 -11.14
C VAL A 6 -2.35 -11.51 -10.51
N HIS A 7 -2.28 -10.43 -11.31
CA HIS A 7 -2.48 -9.07 -10.81
C HIS A 7 -3.05 -8.14 -11.88
N PHE A 8 -3.93 -7.21 -11.46
CA PHE A 8 -4.54 -6.19 -12.30
C PHE A 8 -4.20 -4.81 -11.77
N ALA A 9 -3.51 -4.00 -12.57
CA ALA A 9 -3.15 -2.63 -12.24
C ALA A 9 -3.92 -1.62 -13.10
N ARG A 10 -4.21 -0.44 -12.53
CA ARG A 10 -4.85 0.67 -13.25
C ARG A 10 -3.91 1.38 -14.22
N ASP A 11 -2.62 1.36 -13.93
CA ASP A 11 -1.58 2.01 -14.74
C ASP A 11 -0.38 1.08 -14.92
N ARG A 12 0.52 1.50 -15.82
CA ARG A 12 1.72 0.73 -16.15
C ARG A 12 2.68 0.63 -14.96
N VAL A 13 2.75 1.66 -14.12
CA VAL A 13 3.69 1.71 -13.00
C VAL A 13 3.30 0.66 -11.96
N GLY A 14 2.02 0.57 -11.60
CA GLY A 14 1.51 -0.46 -10.71
C GLY A 14 1.77 -1.88 -11.24
N ALA A 15 1.60 -2.11 -12.54
CA ALA A 15 1.92 -3.40 -13.15
C ALA A 15 3.43 -3.72 -13.13
N GLU A 16 4.29 -2.74 -13.36
CA GLU A 16 5.74 -2.91 -13.30
C GLU A 16 6.23 -3.14 -11.86
N VAL A 17 5.59 -2.54 -10.86
CA VAL A 17 5.88 -2.81 -9.44
C VAL A 17 5.55 -4.26 -9.10
N ALA A 18 4.35 -4.73 -9.44
CA ALA A 18 3.95 -6.12 -9.23
C ALA A 18 4.86 -7.10 -10.00
N ALA A 19 5.18 -6.80 -11.27
CA ALA A 19 6.11 -7.61 -12.05
C ALA A 19 7.52 -7.60 -11.44
N SER A 20 7.98 -6.48 -10.87
CA SER A 20 9.30 -6.41 -10.22
C SER A 20 9.34 -7.26 -8.94
N ALA A 21 8.27 -7.27 -8.14
CA ALA A 21 8.13 -8.14 -6.99
C ALA A 21 8.19 -9.63 -7.39
N LEU A 22 7.46 -10.01 -8.45
CA LEU A 22 7.49 -11.37 -8.98
C LEU A 22 8.87 -11.76 -9.54
N ARG A 23 9.56 -10.84 -10.24
CA ARG A 23 10.94 -11.07 -10.70
C ARG A 23 11.92 -11.25 -9.54
N ALA A 24 11.74 -10.52 -8.43
CA ALA A 24 12.54 -10.72 -7.22
C ALA A 24 12.35 -12.14 -6.65
N GLY A 25 11.14 -12.70 -6.77
CA GLY A 25 10.83 -14.10 -6.49
C GLY A 25 11.34 -15.12 -7.51
N ARG A 26 12.14 -14.69 -8.51
CA ARG A 26 12.62 -15.49 -9.66
C ARG A 26 11.49 -16.06 -10.54
N LEU A 27 10.35 -15.37 -10.60
CA LEU A 27 9.26 -15.71 -11.52
C LEU A 27 9.39 -14.92 -12.82
N HIS A 28 8.62 -15.34 -13.83
CA HIS A 28 8.68 -14.81 -15.20
C HIS A 28 7.40 -14.04 -15.57
N PRO A 29 7.15 -12.86 -14.96
CA PRO A 29 5.95 -12.09 -15.24
C PRO A 29 6.01 -11.41 -16.60
N ARG A 30 4.89 -11.44 -17.30
CA ARG A 30 4.63 -10.75 -18.56
C ARG A 30 3.52 -9.73 -18.35
N ILE A 31 3.77 -8.49 -18.72
CA ILE A 31 2.77 -7.41 -18.62
C ILE A 31 2.07 -7.27 -19.97
N VAL A 32 0.74 -7.29 -19.93
CA VAL A 32 -0.13 -7.10 -21.11
C VAL A 32 -1.10 -5.95 -20.82
N ARG A 33 -1.40 -5.14 -21.84
CA ARG A 33 -2.48 -4.16 -21.75
C ARG A 33 -3.78 -4.86 -22.12
N ASP A 34 -4.78 -4.78 -21.24
CA ASP A 34 -6.14 -5.22 -21.58
C ASP A 34 -6.82 -4.08 -22.33
N ASP A 35 -6.63 -4.04 -23.65
CA ASP A 35 -7.29 -3.14 -24.58
C ASP A 35 -8.61 -3.71 -25.13
N ALA A 36 -8.92 -4.97 -24.82
CA ALA A 36 -9.96 -5.75 -25.46
C ALA A 36 -11.30 -5.79 -24.70
N ASN A 37 -11.38 -5.35 -23.44
CA ASN A 37 -12.61 -5.52 -22.65
C ASN A 37 -13.25 -4.22 -22.12
N PRO A 38 -14.05 -3.52 -22.95
CA PRO A 38 -14.86 -2.37 -22.52
C PRO A 38 -16.12 -2.77 -21.68
N TRP A 39 -16.36 -4.05 -21.40
CA TRP A 39 -17.64 -4.56 -20.87
C TRP A 39 -17.66 -5.05 -19.41
N VAL A 40 -16.60 -4.84 -18.61
CA VAL A 40 -16.68 -5.07 -17.15
C VAL A 40 -16.88 -3.73 -16.44
N GLY A 41 -18.05 -3.15 -16.70
CA GLY A 41 -18.56 -1.95 -16.07
C GLY A 41 -19.74 -2.28 -15.16
N SER A 42 -19.48 -2.42 -13.86
CA SER A 42 -20.42 -1.98 -12.83
C SER A 42 -19.63 -1.52 -11.60
N GLY A 43 -18.94 -0.39 -11.72
CA GLY A 43 -18.42 0.33 -10.55
C GLY A 43 -17.05 0.98 -10.75
N GLY A 44 -17.01 2.08 -11.52
CA GLY A 44 -15.97 3.10 -11.37
C GLY A 44 -14.73 3.01 -12.28
N ALA A 45 -14.57 4.06 -13.10
CA ALA A 45 -13.36 4.53 -13.77
C ALA A 45 -12.69 3.59 -14.81
N ALA A 46 -13.01 3.86 -16.08
CA ALA A 46 -12.27 3.39 -17.25
C ALA A 46 -10.86 4.02 -17.27
N ILE A 47 -9.85 3.26 -16.85
CA ILE A 47 -8.42 3.56 -17.01
C ILE A 47 -7.77 2.26 -17.49
N GLY A 48 -7.03 2.31 -18.61
CA GLY A 48 -6.49 1.14 -19.31
C GLY A 48 -5.79 0.15 -18.38
N ARG A 49 -6.44 -0.98 -18.15
CA ARG A 49 -6.05 -1.96 -17.14
C ARG A 49 -4.85 -2.75 -17.66
N HIS A 50 -3.74 -2.73 -16.91
CA HIS A 50 -2.56 -3.55 -17.20
C HIS A 50 -2.69 -4.85 -16.41
N VAL A 51 -2.45 -5.97 -17.06
CA VAL A 51 -2.54 -7.31 -16.47
C VAL A 51 -1.14 -7.88 -16.37
N VAL A 52 -0.79 -8.39 -15.20
CA VAL A 52 0.45 -9.14 -14.98
C VAL A 52 0.09 -10.62 -15.07
N LEU A 53 0.66 -11.27 -16.07
CA LEU A 53 0.51 -12.69 -16.36
C LEU A 53 1.78 -13.43 -15.90
N VAL A 54 1.62 -14.66 -15.42
CA VAL A 54 2.73 -15.58 -15.14
C VAL A 54 2.43 -16.95 -15.76
N PRO A 55 3.44 -17.79 -16.04
CA PRO A 55 3.21 -19.16 -16.44
C PRO A 55 2.34 -19.90 -15.41
N GLU A 56 1.41 -20.75 -15.85
CA GLU A 56 0.49 -21.51 -14.97
C GLU A 56 1.23 -22.28 -13.86
N VAL A 57 2.41 -22.82 -14.17
CA VAL A 57 3.28 -23.51 -13.20
C VAL A 57 3.81 -22.63 -12.06
N GLU A 58 3.79 -21.31 -12.25
CA GLU A 58 4.26 -20.29 -11.30
C GLU A 58 3.11 -19.60 -10.56
N GLU A 59 1.84 -19.91 -10.87
CA GLU A 59 0.66 -19.21 -10.36
C GLU A 59 0.60 -19.18 -8.83
N GLN A 60 0.70 -20.34 -8.19
CA GLN A 60 0.58 -20.47 -6.74
C GLN A 60 1.65 -19.61 -6.03
N ARG A 61 2.88 -19.66 -6.52
CA ARG A 61 4.01 -18.91 -5.96
C ARG A 61 3.89 -17.41 -6.24
N ALA A 62 3.34 -17.04 -7.39
CA ALA A 62 3.06 -15.66 -7.72
C ALA A 62 1.99 -15.07 -6.80
N ARG A 63 0.94 -15.83 -6.48
CA ARG A 63 -0.08 -15.43 -5.50
C ARG A 63 0.51 -15.24 -4.11
N GLU A 64 1.36 -16.14 -3.65
CA GLU A 64 2.03 -16.03 -2.34
C GLU A 64 2.95 -14.79 -2.24
N ILE A 65 3.62 -14.40 -3.33
CA ILE A 65 4.49 -13.20 -3.35
C ILE A 65 3.67 -11.91 -3.42
N LEU A 66 2.52 -11.94 -4.09
CA LEU A 66 1.63 -10.80 -4.26
C LEU A 66 0.58 -10.68 -3.16
N GLU A 67 0.40 -11.70 -2.33
CA GLU A 67 -0.22 -11.57 -1.02
C GLU A 67 0.64 -10.61 -0.22
N GLU A 68 0.27 -9.34 -0.27
CA GLU A 68 0.71 -8.36 0.70
C GLU A 68 0.40 -8.98 2.07
N PRO A 69 1.38 -9.13 3.00
CA PRO A 69 1.02 -9.46 4.36
C PRO A 69 0.02 -8.39 4.72
N SER A 70 -1.21 -8.79 5.05
CA SER A 70 -2.16 -7.87 5.62
C SER A 70 -1.43 -7.31 6.83
N LEU A 71 -0.84 -6.12 6.67
CA LEU A 71 -0.67 -5.21 7.79
C LEU A 71 -2.09 -5.16 8.29
N GLU A 72 -2.36 -5.92 9.35
CA GLU A 72 -3.53 -5.76 10.17
C GLU A 72 -3.73 -4.26 10.19
N GLU A 73 -4.76 -3.78 9.48
CA GLU A 73 -5.14 -2.39 9.53
C GLU A 73 -5.21 -2.13 11.01
N SER A 74 -4.21 -1.42 11.55
CA SER A 74 -4.13 -1.21 12.99
C SER A 74 -5.39 -0.43 13.25
N GLU A 75 -6.39 -1.14 13.75
CA GLU A 75 -7.78 -0.69 13.82
C GLU A 75 -7.69 0.68 14.44
N ASP A 76 -7.92 1.71 13.61
CA ASP A 76 -7.44 3.07 13.84
C ASP A 76 -8.32 3.64 14.95
N ASN A 77 -8.05 3.22 16.19
CA ASN A 77 -9.00 3.31 17.28
C ASN A 77 -9.09 4.79 17.62
N PRO A 78 -10.23 5.45 17.30
CA PRO A 78 -10.33 6.89 17.37
C PRO A 78 -10.12 7.36 18.82
N VAL A 79 -10.43 6.51 19.80
CA VAL A 79 -10.22 6.78 21.23
C VAL A 79 -8.74 6.73 21.58
N LEU A 80 -8.00 5.72 21.12
CA LEU A 80 -6.56 5.60 21.37
C LEU A 80 -5.81 6.77 20.72
N ARG A 81 -6.15 7.09 19.46
CA ARG A 81 -5.56 8.22 18.73
C ARG A 81 -5.83 9.55 19.43
N LEU A 82 -7.06 9.78 19.90
CA LEU A 82 -7.40 10.97 20.68
C LEU A 82 -6.60 11.03 21.99
N ALA A 83 -6.48 9.91 22.71
CA ALA A 83 -5.72 9.84 23.95
C ALA A 83 -4.23 10.18 23.76
N VAL A 84 -3.61 9.67 22.68
CA VAL A 84 -2.22 10.00 22.32
C VAL A 84 -2.06 11.48 22.02
N ILE A 85 -2.96 12.06 21.22
CA ILE A 85 -2.93 13.49 20.88
C ILE A 85 -3.05 14.35 22.15
N VAL A 86 -4.00 14.02 23.04
CA VAL A 86 -4.21 14.74 24.31
C VAL A 86 -2.98 14.63 25.20
N ALA A 87 -2.39 13.44 25.33
CA ALA A 87 -1.18 13.24 26.13
C ALA A 87 0.00 14.08 25.63
N ILE A 88 0.19 14.16 24.30
CA ILE A 88 1.22 15.00 23.68
C ILE A 88 0.96 16.48 24.00
N ILE A 89 -0.26 16.97 23.81
CA ILE A 89 -0.62 18.38 24.07
C ILE A 89 -0.40 18.72 25.55
N VAL A 90 -0.84 17.86 26.47
CA VAL A 90 -0.66 18.07 27.91
C VAL A 90 0.83 18.06 28.27
N GLY A 91 1.61 17.12 27.72
CA GLY A 91 3.06 17.09 27.92
C GLY A 91 3.75 18.37 27.42
N LEU A 92 3.36 18.85 26.24
CA LEU A 92 3.86 20.10 25.68
C LEU A 92 3.47 21.31 26.54
N LEU A 93 2.23 21.38 27.02
CA LEU A 93 1.76 22.45 27.90
C LEU A 93 2.48 22.43 29.25
N LEU A 94 2.75 21.26 29.83
CA LEU A 94 3.51 21.15 31.07
C LEU A 94 5.01 21.48 30.90
N ALA A 95 5.54 21.38 29.68
CA ALA A 95 6.89 21.83 29.36
C ALA A 95 6.99 23.36 29.17
N THR A 96 5.88 24.07 28.95
CA THR A 96 5.88 25.55 28.77
C THR A 96 6.47 26.34 29.95
N PRO A 97 6.23 26.04 31.25
CA PRO A 97 6.87 26.76 32.35
C PRO A 97 8.39 26.56 32.40
N PHE A 98 8.91 25.42 31.93
CA PHE A 98 10.35 25.16 31.87
C PHE A 98 11.03 26.03 30.81
N VAL A 99 10.41 26.21 29.64
CA VAL A 99 10.93 27.12 28.60
C VAL A 99 10.88 28.58 29.10
N ALA A 100 9.84 28.96 29.85
CA ALA A 100 9.74 30.29 30.43
C ALA A 100 10.85 30.57 31.47
N GLN A 101 11.23 29.59 32.31
CA GLN A 101 12.35 29.74 33.25
C GLN A 101 13.73 29.85 32.58
N VAL A 102 13.92 29.22 31.42
CA VAL A 102 15.17 29.32 30.65
C VAL A 102 15.29 30.68 29.96
N CYS A 103 14.18 31.27 29.50
CA CYS A 103 14.18 32.59 28.86
C CYS A 103 14.09 33.77 29.84
N TYR A 104 13.47 33.59 31.01
CA TYR A 104 13.39 34.57 32.09
C TYR A 104 14.12 34.03 33.32
N GLY A 105 15.45 34.15 33.32
CA GLY A 105 16.31 33.66 34.40
C GLY A 105 15.97 34.21 35.80
N PRO A 106 16.44 33.55 36.87
CA PRO A 106 16.10 33.90 38.24
C PRO A 106 16.65 35.30 38.56
N ARG A 107 15.79 36.18 39.10
CA ARG A 107 16.25 37.33 39.88
C ARG A 107 16.68 36.86 41.25
#